data_AF-A0A5E9B6L6-F1
#
_entry.id   AF-A0A5E9B6L6-F1
#
_cell.length_a   1.000
_cell.length_b   1.000
_cell.length_c   1.000
_cell.angle_alpha   90.00
_cell.angle_beta   90.00
_cell.angle_gamma   90.00
#
_symmetry.space_group_name_H-M   'P 1'
#
loop_
_entity.id
_entity.type
_entity.pdbx_description
1 polymer ?
#
loop_
_entity_poly.entity_id
_entity_poly.type
_entity_poly.pdbx_seq_one_letter_code
_entity_poly.pdbx_strand_id
1 'polypeptide(L)'
;MTTKRGIIQFTPTIEKIRISIPGVSVDTAGPTQFLLHEAALYSQPYFSAFIACPFAGNTSLGTQDQTVQVTVPDVTATPVVLLSPVDSDSVISLPSQKGTGSGSSASGFNINNFSVSHWVVSSTRVDVRFFKNDTSRRSPNGAYLVLMRKPDLT
;
A
#
# COMPACT_ATOMS: atom_id res chain seq x y z
N MET A 1 -16.93 -24.30 -36.43
CA MET A 1 -16.91 -23.28 -35.36
C MET A 1 -15.48 -22.78 -35.22
N THR A 2 -15.24 -21.48 -35.34
CA THR A 2 -13.93 -20.87 -35.08
C THR A 2 -13.76 -20.68 -33.58
N THR A 3 -12.76 -21.34 -33.00
CA THR A 3 -12.44 -21.26 -31.57
C THR A 3 -12.00 -19.83 -31.21
N LYS A 4 -12.69 -19.18 -30.26
CA LYS A 4 -12.33 -17.84 -29.78
C LYS A 4 -11.05 -17.92 -28.93
N ARG A 5 -10.08 -17.04 -29.19
CA ARG A 5 -8.76 -17.04 -28.52
C ARG A 5 -8.52 -15.90 -27.54
N GLY A 6 -9.40 -14.90 -27.53
CA GLY A 6 -9.33 -13.79 -26.58
C GLY A 6 -10.62 -12.99 -26.57
N ILE A 7 -10.91 -12.38 -25.42
CA ILE A 7 -12.08 -11.53 -25.19
C ILE A 7 -11.64 -10.33 -24.36
N ILE A 8 -12.16 -9.15 -24.73
CA ILE A 8 -12.03 -7.90 -23.96
C ILE A 8 -13.45 -7.42 -23.64
N GLN A 9 -13.78 -7.24 -22.36
CA GLN A 9 -15.11 -6.81 -21.93
C GLN A 9 -14.99 -5.75 -20.82
N PHE A 10 -15.67 -4.61 -20.99
CA PHE A 10 -15.52 -3.44 -20.11
C PHE A 10 -16.55 -3.38 -18.98
N THR A 11 -17.29 -4.46 -18.73
CA THR A 11 -18.35 -4.50 -17.72
C THR A 11 -17.74 -4.72 -16.32
N PRO A 12 -18.13 -3.93 -15.29
CA PRO A 12 -17.61 -4.09 -13.93
C PRO A 12 -18.22 -5.34 -13.28
N THR A 13 -17.58 -6.50 -13.48
CA THR A 13 -17.77 -7.82 -12.80
C THR A 13 -17.23 -8.97 -13.64
N ILE A 14 -16.84 -8.73 -14.90
CA ILE A 14 -16.34 -9.75 -15.82
C ILE A 14 -14.84 -9.51 -16.05
N GLU A 15 -14.06 -10.59 -16.06
CA GLU A 15 -12.63 -10.58 -16.37
C GLU A 15 -12.39 -9.84 -17.70
N LYS A 16 -11.69 -8.70 -17.62
CA LYS A 16 -11.57 -7.71 -18.68
C LYS A 16 -10.68 -8.16 -19.83
N ILE A 17 -9.70 -9.03 -19.56
CA ILE A 17 -8.75 -9.54 -20.58
C ILE A 17 -8.37 -10.99 -20.27
N ARG A 18 -8.62 -11.89 -21.22
CA ARG A 18 -8.18 -13.29 -21.19
C ARG A 18 -7.65 -13.72 -22.55
N ILE A 19 -6.53 -14.45 -22.56
CA ILE A 19 -5.90 -15.02 -23.76
C ILE A 19 -5.52 -16.47 -23.48
N SER A 20 -6.09 -17.41 -24.22
CA SER A 20 -5.80 -18.84 -24.11
C SER A 20 -4.58 -19.25 -24.95
N ILE A 21 -3.99 -20.40 -24.62
CA ILE A 21 -2.99 -21.07 -25.47
C ILE A 21 -3.58 -21.42 -26.86
N PRO A 22 -2.75 -21.56 -27.91
CA PRO A 22 -3.23 -21.96 -29.24
C PRO A 22 -4.08 -23.23 -29.20
N GLY A 23 -5.22 -23.23 -29.90
CA GLY A 23 -6.11 -24.39 -30.01
C GLY A 23 -7.16 -24.53 -28.90
N VAL A 24 -7.11 -23.73 -27.83
CA VAL A 24 -8.06 -23.80 -26.71
C VAL A 24 -9.00 -22.60 -26.74
N SER A 25 -10.30 -22.83 -26.52
CA SER A 25 -11.30 -21.75 -26.43
C SER A 25 -11.14 -20.98 -25.14
N VAL A 26 -11.15 -19.64 -25.21
CA VAL A 26 -11.16 -18.78 -24.02
C VAL A 26 -12.40 -19.01 -23.13
N ASP A 27 -13.53 -19.41 -23.72
CA ASP A 27 -14.79 -19.65 -23.00
C ASP A 27 -14.77 -20.97 -22.18
N THR A 28 -13.83 -21.88 -22.47
CA THR A 28 -13.75 -23.23 -21.85
C THR A 28 -12.38 -23.57 -21.28
N ALA A 29 -11.44 -22.61 -21.26
CA ALA A 29 -10.07 -22.83 -20.81
C ALA A 29 -10.01 -22.98 -19.28
N GLY A 30 -9.27 -23.97 -18.81
CA GLY A 30 -8.94 -24.12 -17.39
C GLY A 30 -7.84 -23.14 -16.94
N PRO A 31 -7.60 -23.00 -15.62
CA PRO A 31 -6.69 -21.99 -15.06
C PRO A 31 -5.24 -22.04 -15.61
N THR A 32 -4.74 -23.22 -15.99
CA THR A 32 -3.38 -23.41 -16.51
C THR A 32 -3.26 -23.24 -18.04
N GLN A 33 -4.38 -23.00 -18.73
CA GLN A 33 -4.44 -22.93 -20.19
C GLN A 33 -4.51 -21.49 -20.71
N PHE A 34 -4.28 -20.51 -19.84
CA PHE A 34 -4.21 -19.10 -20.18
C PHE A 34 -2.76 -18.65 -20.31
N LEU A 35 -2.46 -17.98 -21.44
CA LEU A 35 -1.21 -17.23 -21.64
C LEU A 35 -1.25 -15.89 -20.89
N LEU A 36 -2.44 -15.32 -20.77
CA LEU A 36 -2.70 -14.10 -20.04
C LEU A 36 -4.10 -14.20 -19.42
N HIS A 37 -4.18 -14.03 -18.11
CA HIS A 37 -5.43 -13.92 -17.36
C HIS A 37 -5.39 -12.59 -16.61
N GLU A 38 -6.54 -11.93 -16.37
CA GLU A 38 -6.55 -10.73 -15.52
C GLU A 38 -6.07 -11.04 -14.09
N ALA A 39 -6.22 -12.31 -13.67
CA ALA A 39 -5.59 -12.87 -12.48
C ALA A 39 -4.05 -12.97 -12.55
N ALA A 40 -3.40 -12.55 -13.63
CA ALA A 40 -1.95 -12.40 -13.69
C ALA A 40 -1.57 -10.91 -13.67
N LEU A 41 -2.54 -10.01 -13.85
CA LEU A 41 -2.39 -8.55 -13.77
C LEU A 41 -2.58 -8.03 -12.32
N TYR A 42 -2.57 -8.92 -11.32
CA TYR A 42 -2.76 -8.63 -9.89
C TYR A 42 -1.75 -7.65 -9.27
N SER A 43 -0.70 -7.26 -9.99
CA SER A 43 0.31 -6.30 -9.56
C SER A 43 -0.09 -4.84 -9.75
N GLN A 44 -1.31 -4.54 -10.21
CA GLN A 44 -1.70 -3.16 -10.46
C GLN A 44 -2.10 -2.42 -9.17
N PRO A 45 -1.46 -1.27 -8.86
CA PRO A 45 -1.95 -0.38 -7.83
C PRO A 45 -3.31 0.19 -8.25
N TYR A 46 -4.28 0.16 -7.35
CA TYR A 46 -5.63 0.68 -7.63
C TYR A 46 -5.96 1.94 -6.82
N PHE A 47 -5.16 2.24 -5.80
CA PHE A 47 -5.25 3.46 -5.01
C PHE A 47 -3.86 3.92 -4.63
N SER A 48 -3.60 5.23 -4.74
CA SER A 48 -2.40 5.87 -4.22
C SER A 48 -2.76 7.22 -3.63
N ALA A 49 -2.32 7.49 -2.40
CA ALA A 49 -2.50 8.79 -1.78
C ALA A 49 -1.30 9.13 -0.89
N PHE A 50 -1.08 10.43 -0.70
CA PHE A 50 -0.21 10.93 0.36
C PHE A 50 -1.05 11.19 1.61
N ILE A 51 -0.69 10.55 2.72
CA ILE A 51 -1.35 10.72 4.01
C ILE A 51 -0.48 11.64 4.85
N ALA A 52 -0.95 12.88 5.06
CA ALA A 52 -0.23 13.87 5.84
C ALA A 52 -0.17 13.47 7.33
N CYS A 53 0.99 13.63 7.95
CA CYS A 53 1.10 13.48 9.39
C CYS A 53 0.37 14.65 10.08
N PRO A 54 -0.56 14.40 11.02
CA PRO A 54 -1.31 15.48 11.70
C PRO A 54 -0.46 16.46 12.50
N PHE A 55 0.75 16.04 12.86
CA PHE A 55 1.72 16.83 13.63
C PHE A 55 3.02 17.02 12.82
N ALA A 56 2.95 17.03 11.49
CA ALA A 56 4.08 17.39 10.63
C ALA A 56 4.66 18.76 11.03
N GLY A 57 5.99 18.86 11.06
CA GLY A 57 6.70 20.07 11.48
C GLY A 57 6.72 20.33 13.00
N ASN A 58 6.09 19.47 13.82
CA ASN A 58 6.15 19.59 15.27
C ASN A 58 7.57 19.30 15.81
N THR A 59 8.22 20.35 16.32
CA THR A 59 9.55 20.30 16.94
C THR A 59 9.56 20.17 18.46
N SER A 60 8.40 20.13 19.11
CA SER A 60 8.32 20.00 20.57
C SER A 60 8.83 18.63 21.03
N LEU A 61 9.39 18.58 22.23
CA LEU A 61 9.60 17.32 22.92
C LEU A 61 8.27 16.83 23.50
N GLY A 62 8.09 15.53 23.57
CA GLY A 62 6.84 14.90 23.99
C GLY A 62 6.26 13.95 22.93
N THR A 63 5.73 12.83 23.41
CA THR A 63 5.16 11.79 22.57
C THR A 63 3.98 12.34 21.77
N GLN A 64 3.95 12.04 20.48
CA GLN A 64 2.82 12.31 19.61
C GLN A 64 2.36 10.99 19.00
N ASP A 65 1.05 10.77 19.01
CA ASP A 65 0.46 9.53 18.54
C ASP A 65 -0.93 9.83 17.98
N GLN A 66 -1.07 9.77 16.66
CA GLN A 66 -2.32 10.07 15.99
C GLN A 66 -2.55 9.13 14.82
N THR A 67 -3.83 8.80 14.59
CA THR A 67 -4.26 7.92 13.50
C THR A 67 -5.13 8.70 12.52
N VAL A 68 -4.80 8.56 11.23
CA VAL A 68 -5.59 9.08 10.11
C VAL A 68 -6.36 7.93 9.49
N GLN A 69 -7.67 8.10 9.36
CA GLN A 69 -8.55 7.14 8.70
C GLN A 69 -8.60 7.46 7.21
N VAL A 70 -8.22 6.49 6.36
CA VAL A 70 -8.22 6.65 4.91
C VAL A 70 -9.35 5.82 4.32
N THR A 71 -10.33 6.50 3.72
CA THR A 71 -11.39 5.87 2.94
C THR A 71 -10.86 5.58 1.54
N VAL A 72 -10.98 4.32 1.11
CA VAL A 72 -10.60 3.87 -0.23
C VAL A 72 -11.81 3.44 -1.05
N PRO A 73 -11.78 3.66 -2.38
CA PRO A 73 -12.88 3.29 -3.26
C PRO A 73 -13.24 1.81 -3.11
N ASP A 74 -14.54 1.51 -3.15
CA ASP A 74 -15.06 0.19 -2.82
C ASP A 74 -14.44 -0.92 -3.68
N VAL A 75 -13.74 -1.84 -3.02
CA VAL A 75 -13.18 -3.05 -3.61
C VAL A 75 -13.64 -4.24 -2.80
N THR A 76 -13.90 -5.36 -3.49
CA THR A 76 -14.44 -6.58 -2.88
C THR A 76 -13.38 -7.44 -2.16
N ALA A 77 -12.12 -7.00 -2.10
CA ALA A 77 -11.00 -7.77 -1.54
C ALA A 77 -10.13 -6.93 -0.59
N THR A 78 -9.55 -7.58 0.42
CA THR A 78 -8.58 -6.96 1.36
C THR A 78 -7.33 -6.50 0.59
N PRO A 79 -6.91 -5.23 0.69
CA PRO A 79 -5.69 -4.74 0.04
C PRO A 79 -4.40 -5.42 0.50
N VAL A 80 -3.43 -5.49 -0.39
CA VAL A 80 -2.01 -5.49 -0.05
C VAL A 80 -1.56 -4.04 0.06
N VAL A 81 -1.02 -3.66 1.22
CA VAL A 81 -0.63 -2.28 1.52
C VAL A 81 0.87 -2.12 1.31
N LEU A 82 1.26 -1.13 0.50
CA LEU A 82 2.62 -0.60 0.45
C LEU A 82 2.61 0.78 1.11
N LEU A 83 3.37 0.93 2.19
CA LEU A 83 3.48 2.17 2.93
C LEU A 83 4.93 2.67 2.89
N SER A 84 5.12 3.90 2.43
CA SER A 84 6.45 4.54 2.37
C SER A 84 6.43 5.84 3.17
N PRO A 85 6.98 5.86 4.39
CA PRO A 85 7.08 7.07 5.21
C PRO A 85 7.91 8.15 4.54
N VAL A 86 7.53 9.42 4.77
CA VAL A 86 8.27 10.60 4.33
C VAL A 86 8.82 11.30 5.57
N ASP A 87 10.15 11.40 5.64
CA ASP A 87 10.84 12.05 6.75
C ASP A 87 10.61 13.58 6.72
N SER A 88 10.95 14.23 7.81
CA SER A 88 10.94 15.67 8.03
C SER A 88 11.68 16.49 6.96
N ASP A 89 12.71 15.94 6.33
CA ASP A 89 13.46 16.54 5.23
C ASP A 89 12.85 16.26 3.85
N SER A 90 11.64 15.68 3.81
CA SER A 90 10.91 15.31 2.60
C SER A 90 11.52 14.16 1.79
N VAL A 91 12.40 13.35 2.40
CA VAL A 91 12.93 12.14 1.78
C VAL A 91 12.06 10.93 2.11
N ILE A 92 11.81 10.08 1.12
CA ILE A 92 11.11 8.81 1.32
C ILE A 92 12.04 7.82 2.04
N SER A 93 11.62 7.36 3.22
CA SER A 93 12.33 6.36 4.01
C SER A 93 11.90 4.95 3.56
N LEU A 94 12.70 4.31 2.71
CA LEU A 94 12.48 2.92 2.25
C LEU A 94 13.03 1.91 3.27
N PRO A 95 12.42 0.71 3.33
CA PRO A 95 11.62 0.32 4.48
C PRO A 95 12.42 0.36 5.79
N SER A 96 11.89 1.12 6.74
CA SER A 96 12.40 1.43 8.08
C SER A 96 13.58 2.41 8.14
N GLN A 97 13.38 3.46 8.93
CA GLN A 97 14.47 4.36 9.33
C GLN A 97 15.53 3.52 10.05
N LYS A 98 16.72 3.43 9.46
CA LYS A 98 17.94 3.16 10.21
C LYS A 98 18.14 4.38 11.10
N GLY A 99 18.03 4.21 12.42
CA GLY A 99 18.36 5.29 13.35
C GLY A 99 19.75 5.84 13.01
N THR A 100 19.80 7.05 12.46
CA THR A 100 21.06 7.72 12.16
C THR A 100 21.47 8.50 13.40
N GLY A 101 22.17 7.81 14.30
CA GLY A 101 22.70 8.39 15.52
C GLY A 101 23.54 7.39 16.30
N SER A 102 24.63 7.86 16.90
CA SER A 102 25.41 7.08 17.86
C SER A 102 24.72 7.13 19.23
N GLY A 103 23.97 6.10 19.61
CA GLY A 103 23.63 5.89 21.03
C GLY A 103 22.20 5.42 21.31
N SER A 104 22.10 4.54 22.32
CA SER A 104 20.86 4.08 22.93
C SER A 104 20.23 5.17 23.81
N SER A 105 19.00 4.90 24.24
CA SER A 105 18.01 5.76 24.92
C SER A 105 18.42 6.44 26.24
N ALA A 106 19.69 6.42 26.63
CA ALA A 106 20.17 6.94 27.92
C ALA A 106 20.82 8.34 27.86
N SER A 107 20.98 8.97 26.68
CA SER A 107 21.82 10.18 26.58
C SER A 107 21.37 11.21 25.55
N GLY A 108 20.14 11.73 25.64
CA GLY A 108 19.83 13.11 25.21
C GLY A 108 20.24 13.58 23.81
N PHE A 109 20.49 12.68 22.85
CA PHE A 109 20.89 13.05 21.49
C PHE A 109 19.68 13.36 20.62
N ASN A 110 19.87 14.23 19.61
CA ASN A 110 18.86 14.56 18.60
C ASN A 110 18.62 13.37 17.65
N ILE A 111 17.99 12.31 18.15
CA ILE A 111 17.63 11.14 17.37
C ILE A 111 16.27 11.41 16.73
N ASN A 112 16.22 11.34 15.40
CA ASN A 112 14.94 11.26 14.70
C ASN A 112 14.36 9.88 14.98
N ASN A 113 13.31 9.82 15.79
CA ASN A 113 12.67 8.58 16.18
C ASN A 113 11.14 8.71 16.06
N PHE A 114 10.65 8.27 14.91
CA PHE A 114 9.23 8.18 14.61
C PHE A 114 8.95 6.87 13.89
N SER A 115 7.69 6.45 13.89
CA SER A 115 7.23 5.33 13.10
C SER A 115 5.89 5.66 12.46
N VAL A 116 5.66 5.05 11.29
CA VAL A 116 4.35 5.07 10.63
C VAL A 116 3.93 3.62 10.47
N SER A 117 2.72 3.31 10.93
CA SER A 117 2.13 1.97 10.88
C SER A 117 0.77 2.02 10.22
N HIS A 118 0.28 0.87 9.75
CA HIS A 118 -1.04 0.79 9.13
C HIS A 118 -1.81 -0.44 9.59
N TRP A 119 -3.14 -0.38 9.50
CA TRP A 119 -4.04 -1.51 9.64
C TRP A 119 -5.14 -1.44 8.60
N VAL A 120 -5.43 -2.58 7.97
CA VAL A 120 -6.60 -2.71 7.08
C VAL A 120 -7.82 -3.03 7.96
N VAL A 121 -8.72 -2.07 8.10
CA VAL A 121 -9.93 -2.20 8.95
C VAL A 121 -11.05 -2.88 8.17
N SER A 122 -11.21 -2.53 6.90
CA SER A 122 -12.14 -3.13 5.96
C SER A 122 -11.60 -3.04 4.54
N SER A 123 -12.32 -3.54 3.55
CA SER A 123 -11.94 -3.36 2.15
C SER A 123 -12.00 -1.89 1.68
N THR A 124 -12.71 -1.03 2.42
CA THR A 124 -12.92 0.39 2.11
C THR A 124 -12.22 1.33 3.08
N ARG A 125 -11.50 0.81 4.08
CA ARG A 125 -10.85 1.61 5.12
C ARG A 125 -9.50 1.04 5.53
N VAL A 126 -8.49 1.91 5.45
CA VAL A 126 -7.15 1.69 6.00
C VAL A 126 -6.84 2.77 7.02
N ASP A 127 -6.43 2.39 8.22
CA ASP A 127 -6.00 3.31 9.25
C ASP A 127 -4.47 3.44 9.20
N VAL A 128 -3.96 4.67 9.22
CA VAL A 128 -2.52 4.98 9.20
C VAL A 128 -2.17 5.74 10.48
N ARG A 129 -1.35 5.15 11.35
CA ARG A 129 -0.88 5.78 12.59
C ARG A 129 0.50 6.38 12.40
N PHE A 130 0.63 7.61 12.87
CA PHE A 130 1.88 8.34 13.00
C PHE A 130 2.24 8.40 14.48
N PHE A 131 3.45 7.95 14.80
CA PHE A 131 4.00 7.99 16.15
C PHE A 131 5.34 8.70 16.16
N LYS A 132 5.57 9.56 17.14
CA LYS A 132 6.85 10.21 17.42
C LYS A 132 7.12 10.08 18.92
N ASN A 133 8.33 9.64 19.27
CA ASN A 133 8.71 9.50 20.68
C ASN A 133 9.06 10.86 21.31
N ASP A 134 9.01 10.93 22.64
CA ASP A 134 9.31 12.10 23.47
C ASP A 134 10.72 12.69 23.30
N THR A 135 11.67 11.87 22.86
CA THR A 135 13.07 12.21 22.62
C THR A 135 13.34 12.74 21.21
N SER A 136 12.39 12.58 20.27
CA SER A 136 12.55 13.06 18.89
C SER A 136 12.12 14.52 18.79
N ARG A 137 12.92 15.36 18.12
CA ARG A 137 12.53 16.74 17.76
C ARG A 137 11.96 16.84 16.35
N ARG A 138 11.84 15.73 15.63
CA ARG A 138 11.31 15.70 14.27
C ARG A 138 10.14 14.74 14.16
N SER A 139 9.14 15.14 13.39
CA SER A 139 8.00 14.32 12.98
C SER A 139 8.11 13.97 11.51
N PRO A 140 7.52 12.85 11.07
CA PRO A 140 7.39 12.58 9.65
C PRO A 140 6.50 13.66 9.01
N ASN A 141 6.72 13.95 7.73
CA ASN A 141 5.82 14.80 6.97
C ASN A 141 4.53 14.04 6.59
N GLY A 142 4.63 12.73 6.44
CA GLY A 142 3.50 11.87 6.11
C GLY A 142 3.95 10.50 5.63
N ALA A 143 3.12 9.84 4.85
CA ALA A 143 3.46 8.59 4.17
C ALA A 143 2.72 8.47 2.85
N TYR A 144 3.39 7.93 1.83
CA TYR A 144 2.71 7.45 0.64
C TYR A 144 2.07 6.10 0.94
N LEU A 145 0.77 6.01 0.72
CA LEU A 145 -0.03 4.81 0.80
C LEU A 145 -0.37 4.35 -0.61
N VAL A 146 0.06 3.14 -0.97
CA VAL A 146 -0.31 2.49 -2.23
C VAL A 146 -1.00 1.18 -1.90
N LEU A 147 -2.19 0.96 -2.49
CA LEU A 147 -2.94 -0.27 -2.33
C LEU A 147 -2.90 -1.08 -3.62
N MET A 148 -2.53 -2.35 -3.47
CA MET A 148 -2.53 -3.35 -4.54
C MET A 148 -3.61 -4.39 -4.25
N ARG A 149 -4.16 -4.99 -5.31
CA ARG A 149 -5.12 -6.07 -5.16
C ARG A 149 -4.41 -7.29 -4.54
N LYS A 150 -5.04 -7.92 -3.55
CA LYS A 150 -4.58 -9.22 -3.07
C LYS A 150 -4.89 -10.26 -4.16
N PRO A 151 -3.92 -11.11 -4.54
CA PRO A 151 -4.18 -12.19 -5.48
C PRO A 151 -5.21 -13.14 -4.86
N ASP A 152 -6.34 -13.32 -5.55
CA ASP A 152 -7.26 -14.41 -5.24
C ASP A 152 -6.65 -15.68 -5.84
N LEU A 153 -6.09 -16.52 -4.97
CA LEU A 153 -5.44 -17.79 -5.32
C LEU A 153 -6.38 -18.98 -5.02
N THR A 154 -7.69 -18.76 -5.15
CA THR A 154 -8.68 -19.84 -5.06
C THR A 154 -8.70 -20.69 -6.32
#